data_AF-A0AAD7QGH5-F1
#
_entry.id   AF-A0AAD7QGH5-F1
#
_cell.length_a   1.000
_cell.length_b   1.000
_cell.length_c   1.000
_cell.angle_alpha   90.00
_cell.angle_beta   90.00
_cell.angle_gamma   90.00
#
_symmetry.space_group_name_H-M   'P 1'
#
loop_
_entity.id
_entity.type
_entity.pdbx_description
1 polymer ?
#
loop_
_entity_poly.entity_id
_entity_poly.type
_entity_poly.pdbx_seq_one_letter_code
_entity_poly.pdbx_strand_id
1 'polypeptide(L)'
;MLYQESGNGDMSTVKKNDPLNWELAADSLKGSYFEEVRRMVDENRNPVVRIGGENLTFGQVMAVAKPDKAVRVELSEAARERVKASSDWVLESINKGTDRQGAALQSELIRFLNAGIFGNGAEGCHKLPHS
;
A
#
# COMPACT_ATOMS: atom_id res chain seq x y z
N MET A 1 9.06 -43.68 10.49
CA MET A 1 9.13 -42.23 10.79
C MET A 1 9.14 -41.50 9.47
N LEU A 2 7.99 -40.96 9.08
CA LEU A 2 7.86 -40.17 7.86
C LEU A 2 8.09 -38.71 8.25
N TYR A 3 9.12 -38.09 7.67
CA TYR A 3 9.36 -36.66 7.81
C TYR A 3 8.24 -35.91 7.09
N GLN A 4 7.57 -35.06 7.85
CA GLN A 4 6.55 -34.14 7.36
C GLN A 4 7.26 -33.00 6.62
N GLU A 5 7.04 -32.89 5.31
CA GLU A 5 7.49 -31.77 4.51
C GLU A 5 6.73 -30.51 4.94
N SER A 6 7.43 -29.59 5.60
CA SER A 6 6.97 -28.23 5.77
C SER A 6 6.97 -27.55 4.40
N GLY A 7 5.79 -27.36 3.83
CA GLY A 7 5.56 -26.55 2.64
C GLY A 7 6.02 -25.11 2.89
N ASN A 8 7.27 -24.83 2.54
CA ASN A 8 7.84 -23.50 2.56
C ASN A 8 7.39 -22.80 1.28
N GLY A 9 6.73 -21.65 1.46
CA GLY A 9 6.22 -20.82 0.37
C GLY A 9 7.29 -20.53 -0.68
N ASP A 10 6.82 -20.48 -1.92
CA ASP A 10 7.55 -20.13 -3.12
C ASP A 10 8.56 -19.00 -2.84
N MET A 11 9.83 -19.39 -2.76
CA MET A 11 10.96 -18.49 -2.65
C MET A 11 11.08 -17.81 -4.01
N SER A 12 10.28 -16.77 -4.23
CA SER A 12 10.28 -15.98 -5.46
C SER A 12 11.69 -15.45 -5.67
N THR A 13 12.42 -16.19 -6.49
CA THR A 13 13.74 -15.99 -7.04
C THR A 13 14.44 -14.72 -6.54
N VAL A 14 15.37 -14.86 -5.59
CA VAL A 14 16.51 -13.95 -5.53
C VAL A 14 17.05 -13.90 -6.96
N LYS A 15 16.97 -12.74 -7.62
CA LYS A 15 17.57 -12.58 -8.95
C LYS A 15 19.04 -12.90 -8.76
N LYS A 16 19.49 -14.06 -9.27
CA LYS A 16 20.87 -14.55 -9.05
C LYS A 16 21.92 -13.50 -9.43
N ASN A 17 21.56 -12.59 -10.34
CA ASN A 17 22.44 -11.53 -10.85
C ASN A 17 22.20 -10.15 -10.20
N ASP A 18 21.08 -9.93 -9.49
CA ASP A 18 20.77 -8.67 -8.80
C ASP A 18 20.09 -8.93 -7.45
N PRO A 19 20.80 -9.56 -6.49
CA PRO A 19 20.22 -9.97 -5.21
C PRO A 19 19.80 -8.79 -4.31
N LEU A 20 20.26 -7.58 -4.61
CA LEU A 20 19.99 -6.36 -3.84
C LEU A 20 19.07 -5.37 -4.57
N ASN A 21 18.57 -5.72 -5.76
CA ASN A 21 17.73 -4.86 -6.61
C ASN A 21 18.39 -3.52 -7.03
N TRP A 22 19.73 -3.41 -7.00
CA TRP A 22 20.43 -2.18 -7.37
C TRP A 22 20.40 -1.95 -8.88
N GLU A 23 20.47 -3.01 -9.68
CA GLU A 23 20.37 -2.91 -11.14
C GLU A 23 18.96 -2.47 -11.52
N LEU A 24 17.93 -3.06 -10.91
CA LEU A 24 16.54 -2.62 -11.09
C LEU A 24 16.35 -1.13 -10.74
N ALA A 25 16.92 -0.66 -9.63
CA ALA A 25 16.85 0.74 -9.23
C ALA A 25 17.59 1.66 -10.22
N ALA A 26 18.79 1.28 -10.64
CA ALA A 26 19.57 2.03 -11.63
C ALA A 26 18.85 2.10 -12.99
N ASP A 27 18.19 1.02 -13.39
CA ASP A 27 17.39 0.96 -14.61
C ASP A 27 16.19 1.92 -14.57
N SER A 28 15.60 2.15 -13.39
CA SER A 28 14.50 3.10 -13.23
C SER A 28 14.89 4.56 -13.50
N LEU A 29 16.19 4.87 -13.39
CA LEU A 29 16.76 6.21 -13.66
C LEU A 29 17.25 6.37 -15.10
N LYS A 30 17.15 5.33 -15.94
CA LYS A 30 17.52 5.42 -17.36
C LYS A 30 16.43 6.17 -18.14
N GLY A 31 16.86 6.92 -19.16
CA GLY A 31 15.98 7.69 -20.04
C GLY A 31 16.07 9.20 -19.82
N SER A 32 15.22 9.95 -20.52
CA SER A 32 15.16 11.41 -20.37
C SER A 32 14.19 11.81 -19.27
N TYR A 33 14.61 12.73 -18.41
CA TYR A 33 13.72 13.37 -17.42
C TYR A 33 12.45 13.95 -18.08
N PHE A 34 12.56 14.47 -19.30
CA PHE A 34 11.40 14.98 -20.04
C PHE A 34 10.35 13.89 -20.30
N GLU A 35 10.77 12.69 -20.66
CA GLU A 35 9.86 11.57 -20.93
C GLU A 35 9.20 11.07 -19.63
N GLU A 36 9.95 11.04 -18.53
CA GLU A 36 9.43 10.73 -17.20
C GLU A 36 8.35 11.71 -16.76
N VAL A 37 8.60 13.02 -16.87
CA VAL A 37 7.63 14.06 -16.52
C VAL A 37 6.42 14.02 -17.43
N ARG A 38 6.61 13.77 -18.73
CA ARG A 38 5.50 13.63 -19.68
C ARG A 38 4.59 12.46 -19.30
N ARG A 39 5.17 11.29 -19.02
CA ARG A 39 4.44 10.11 -18.55
C ARG A 39 3.67 10.41 -17.25
N MET A 40 4.31 11.08 -16.29
CA MET A 40 3.68 11.48 -15.03
C MET A 40 2.46 12.40 -15.25
N VAL A 41 2.55 13.35 -16.20
CA VAL A 41 1.43 14.24 -16.52
C VAL A 41 0.28 13.48 -17.17
N ASP A 42 0.58 12.55 -18.06
CA ASP A 42 -0.42 11.70 -18.73
C ASP A 42 -1.13 10.80 -17.71
N GLU A 43 -0.39 10.17 -16.80
CA GLU A 43 -0.94 9.41 -15.67
C GLU A 43 -1.84 10.27 -14.78
N ASN A 44 -1.40 11.47 -14.44
CA ASN A 44 -2.17 12.43 -13.65
C ASN A 44 -3.46 12.87 -14.37
N ARG A 45 -3.57 12.72 -15.70
CA ARG A 45 -4.76 13.07 -16.47
C ARG A 45 -5.78 11.94 -16.55
N ASN A 46 -5.39 10.69 -16.29
CA ASN A 46 -6.30 9.56 -16.32
C ASN A 46 -7.48 9.71 -15.34
N PRO A 47 -8.71 9.36 -15.77
CA PRO A 47 -9.90 9.45 -14.92
C PRO A 47 -10.07 8.21 -14.01
N VAL A 48 -9.30 7.15 -14.24
CA VAL A 48 -9.34 5.91 -13.47
C VAL A 48 -7.93 5.54 -13.03
N VAL A 49 -7.76 5.24 -11.75
CA VAL A 49 -6.52 4.75 -11.16
C VAL A 49 -6.75 3.36 -10.59
N ARG A 50 -6.00 2.37 -11.10
CA ARG A 50 -6.06 0.99 -10.63
C ARG A 50 -4.92 0.71 -9.66
N ILE A 51 -5.24 0.28 -8.43
CA ILE A 51 -4.25 0.01 -7.38
C ILE A 51 -4.18 -1.50 -7.13
N GLY A 52 -2.96 -2.04 -7.27
CA GLY A 52 -2.65 -3.45 -7.06
C GLY A 52 -1.45 -3.69 -6.14
N GLY A 53 -0.94 -2.67 -5.44
CA GLY A 53 0.13 -2.79 -4.45
C GLY A 53 1.57 -2.73 -4.96
N GLU A 54 1.81 -2.73 -6.28
CA GLU A 54 3.18 -2.81 -6.85
C GLU A 54 3.52 -1.65 -7.81
N ASN A 55 2.52 -1.04 -8.45
CA ASN A 55 2.72 -0.11 -9.57
C ASN A 55 2.06 1.27 -9.35
N LEU A 56 1.98 1.74 -8.09
CA LEU A 56 1.44 3.06 -7.79
C LEU A 56 2.46 4.13 -8.16
N THR A 57 2.08 5.08 -9.02
CA THR A 57 2.97 6.15 -9.48
C THR A 57 2.64 7.50 -8.83
N PHE A 58 3.62 8.42 -8.83
CA PHE A 58 3.40 9.78 -8.35
C PHE A 58 2.30 10.52 -9.14
N GLY A 59 2.22 10.31 -10.46
CA GLY A 59 1.16 10.88 -11.30
C GLY A 59 -0.23 10.43 -10.88
N GLN A 60 -0.39 9.16 -10.51
CA GLN A 60 -1.65 8.62 -9.98
C GLN A 60 -2.00 9.21 -8.61
N VAL A 61 -1.02 9.38 -7.71
CA VAL A 61 -1.23 10.02 -6.39
C VAL A 61 -1.69 11.47 -6.57
N MET A 62 -1.03 12.23 -7.47
CA MET A 62 -1.46 13.59 -7.81
C MET A 62 -2.86 13.63 -8.40
N ALA A 63 -3.24 12.63 -9.19
CA ALA A 63 -4.58 12.56 -9.77
C ALA A 63 -5.66 12.45 -8.68
N VAL A 64 -5.42 11.62 -7.66
CA VAL A 64 -6.37 11.34 -6.57
C VAL A 64 -6.38 12.46 -5.53
N ALA A 65 -5.23 13.09 -5.26
CA ALA A 65 -5.12 14.13 -4.25
C ALA A 65 -5.84 15.43 -4.62
N LYS A 66 -6.14 15.68 -5.90
CA LYS A 66 -6.79 16.94 -6.34
C LYS A 66 -8.29 16.92 -6.07
N PRO A 67 -8.85 17.93 -5.38
CA PRO A 67 -10.25 17.91 -4.93
C PRO A 67 -11.20 18.14 -6.11
N ASP A 68 -10.77 18.92 -7.11
CA ASP A 68 -11.58 19.33 -8.26
C ASP A 68 -11.64 18.27 -9.36
N LYS A 69 -10.92 17.16 -9.20
CA LYS A 69 -10.83 16.11 -10.21
C LYS A 69 -11.46 14.83 -9.69
N ALA A 70 -12.65 14.50 -10.19
CA ALA A 70 -13.28 13.21 -9.94
C ALA A 70 -12.46 12.09 -10.61
N VAL A 71 -11.63 11.40 -9.84
CA VAL A 71 -10.86 10.22 -10.27
C VAL A 71 -11.42 8.98 -9.61
N ARG A 72 -11.79 7.97 -10.40
CA ARG A 72 -12.26 6.68 -9.89
C ARG A 72 -11.07 5.82 -9.48
N VAL A 73 -11.03 5.37 -8.23
CA VAL A 73 -10.05 4.39 -7.76
C VAL A 73 -10.64 3.00 -7.86
N GLU A 74 -9.92 2.10 -8.53
CA GLU A 74 -10.26 0.68 -8.66
C GLU A 74 -9.22 -0.19 -7.98
N LEU A 75 -9.67 -1.25 -7.31
CA LEU A 75 -8.78 -2.26 -6.74
C LEU A 75 -8.56 -3.39 -7.75
N SER A 76 -7.32 -3.86 -7.86
CA SER A 76 -7.01 -5.05 -8.66
C SER A 76 -7.51 -6.30 -7.95
N GLU A 77 -8.41 -7.06 -8.59
CA GLU A 77 -8.89 -8.34 -8.07
C GLU A 77 -7.77 -9.39 -7.94
N ALA A 78 -6.65 -9.24 -8.67
CA ALA A 78 -5.49 -10.13 -8.54
C ALA A 78 -4.86 -10.08 -7.13
N ALA A 79 -5.03 -8.98 -6.40
CA ALA A 79 -4.53 -8.84 -5.03
C ALA A 79 -5.48 -9.43 -3.97
N ARG A 80 -6.70 -9.82 -4.34
CA ARG A 80 -7.74 -10.22 -3.39
C ARG A 80 -7.39 -11.51 -2.65
N GLU A 81 -6.91 -12.52 -3.37
CA GLU A 81 -6.60 -13.83 -2.79
C GLU A 81 -5.47 -13.74 -1.76
N ARG A 82 -4.39 -13.01 -2.07
CA ARG A 82 -3.28 -12.79 -1.13
C ARG A 82 -3.71 -12.01 0.12
N VAL A 83 -4.58 -10.99 -0.02
CA VAL A 83 -5.11 -10.23 1.12
C VAL A 83 -6.01 -11.13 1.98
N LYS A 84 -6.89 -11.90 1.34
CA LYS A 84 -7.77 -12.84 2.05
C LYS A 84 -6.97 -13.91 2.79
N ALA A 85 -5.98 -14.52 2.14
CA ALA A 85 -5.14 -15.54 2.74
C ALA A 85 -4.40 -15.02 3.99
N SER A 86 -3.85 -13.80 3.93
CA SER A 86 -3.21 -13.17 5.09
C SER A 86 -4.21 -12.89 6.22
N SER A 87 -5.41 -12.39 5.89
CA SER A 87 -6.47 -12.16 6.86
C SER A 87 -6.94 -13.45 7.54
N ASP A 88 -7.17 -14.51 6.76
CA ASP A 88 -7.61 -15.80 7.28
C ASP A 88 -6.54 -16.40 8.20
N TRP A 89 -5.26 -16.29 7.84
CA TRP A 89 -4.14 -16.74 8.67
C TRP A 89 -4.08 -16.02 10.01
N VAL A 90 -4.29 -14.69 10.04
CA VAL A 90 -4.34 -13.91 11.28
C VAL A 90 -5.51 -14.38 12.16
N LEU A 91 -6.69 -14.57 11.57
CA LEU A 91 -7.88 -15.03 12.29
C LEU A 91 -7.68 -16.44 12.87
N GLU A 92 -7.07 -17.34 12.10
CA GLU A 92 -6.72 -18.69 12.57
C GLU A 92 -5.71 -18.65 13.72
N SER A 93 -4.70 -17.77 13.64
CA SER A 93 -3.69 -17.58 14.68
C SER A 93 -4.29 -17.08 16.00
N ILE A 94 -5.22 -16.12 15.92
CA ILE A 94 -5.97 -15.61 17.07
C ILE A 94 -6.78 -16.74 17.73
N ASN A 95 -7.52 -17.52 16.92
CA ASN A 95 -8.36 -18.61 17.41
C ASN A 95 -7.56 -19.75 18.06
N LYS A 96 -6.32 -19.99 17.61
CA LYS A 96 -5.40 -20.97 18.22
C LYS A 96 -4.79 -20.49 19.55
N GLY A 97 -5.11 -19.27 19.99
CA GLY A 97 -4.80 -18.77 21.34
C GLY A 97 -3.54 -17.92 21.44
N THR A 98 -2.92 -17.53 20.32
CA THR A 98 -1.71 -16.69 20.30
C THR A 98 -2.01 -15.24 20.66
N ASP A 99 -3.23 -14.73 20.38
CA ASP A 99 -3.62 -13.34 20.63
C ASP A 99 -5.10 -13.22 21.03
N ARG A 100 -5.42 -13.52 22.30
CA ARG A 100 -6.80 -13.53 22.82
C ARG A 100 -7.37 -12.13 23.16
N GLN A 101 -6.60 -11.07 22.98
CA GLN A 101 -6.98 -9.71 23.39
C GLN A 101 -7.07 -8.71 22.22
N GLY A 102 -6.74 -9.15 21.00
CA GLY A 102 -6.61 -8.30 19.82
C GLY A 102 -7.76 -7.33 19.59
N ALA A 103 -9.03 -7.75 19.65
CA ALA A 103 -10.17 -6.90 19.30
C ALA A 103 -10.39 -5.70 20.27
N ALA A 104 -10.29 -5.92 21.58
CA ALA A 104 -10.38 -4.84 22.57
C ALA A 104 -9.15 -3.92 22.50
N LEU A 105 -7.97 -4.50 22.24
CA LEU A 105 -6.72 -3.76 22.05
C LEU A 105 -6.77 -2.85 20.81
N GLN A 106 -7.41 -3.27 19.71
CA GLN A 106 -7.57 -2.40 18.53
C GLN A 106 -8.34 -1.13 18.87
N SER A 107 -9.42 -1.22 19.66
CA SER A 107 -10.22 -0.05 20.05
C SER A 107 -9.43 0.91 20.93
N GLU A 108 -8.69 0.37 21.91
CA GLU A 108 -7.83 1.17 22.78
C GLU A 108 -6.66 1.81 22.02
N LEU A 109 -6.09 1.12 21.03
CA LEU A 109 -5.04 1.66 20.17
C LEU A 109 -5.52 2.91 19.42
N ILE A 110 -6.70 2.84 18.80
CA ILE A 110 -7.28 4.01 18.12
C ILE A 110 -7.55 5.15 19.11
N ARG A 111 -8.08 4.85 20.31
CA ARG A 111 -8.29 5.86 21.36
C ARG A 111 -6.99 6.56 21.73
N PHE A 112 -5.89 5.82 21.86
CA PHE A 112 -4.58 6.38 22.22
C PHE A 112 -3.95 7.20 21.09
N LEU A 113 -4.10 6.76 19.84
CA LEU A 113 -3.52 7.43 18.68
C LEU A 113 -4.26 8.72 18.29
N ASN A 114 -5.54 8.86 18.65
CA ASN A 114 -6.35 10.07 18.43
C ASN A 114 -5.99 11.19 19.43
N ALA A 115 -4.74 11.63 19.40
CA ALA A 115 -4.18 12.66 20.30
C ALA A 115 -3.95 14.02 19.62
N GLY A 116 -4.44 14.21 18.40
CA GLY A 116 -4.26 15.45 17.63
C GLY A 116 -5.01 16.65 18.22
N ILE A 117 -4.39 17.83 18.20
CA ILE A 117 -4.99 19.10 18.62
C ILE A 117 -5.40 19.88 17.37
N PHE A 118 -6.71 20.07 17.16
CA PHE A 118 -7.25 20.61 15.88
C PHE A 118 -7.68 22.08 15.93
N GLY A 119 -7.59 22.75 17.08
CA GLY A 119 -8.01 24.15 17.26
C GLY A 119 -9.52 24.39 17.04
N ASN A 120 -9.92 25.67 16.95
CA ASN A 120 -11.30 26.03 16.60
C ASN A 120 -11.51 25.90 15.09
N GLY A 121 -12.69 25.42 14.67
CA GLY A 121 -12.96 24.96 13.29
C GLY A 121 -12.76 25.97 12.16
N ALA A 122 -12.54 27.26 12.49
CA ALA A 122 -12.24 28.33 11.55
C ALA A 122 -10.75 28.48 11.20
N GLU A 123 -9.82 27.97 12.03
CA GLU A 123 -8.39 28.11 11.80
C GLU A 123 -7.83 26.85 11.12
N GLY A 124 -7.50 26.96 9.83
CA GLY A 124 -7.01 25.83 9.02
C GLY A 124 -5.57 25.40 9.31
N CYS A 125 -4.80 26.14 10.12
CA CYS A 125 -3.37 25.91 10.35
C CYS A 125 -3.04 24.69 11.23
N HIS A 126 -4.04 24.08 11.87
CA HIS A 126 -3.90 22.90 12.74
C HIS A 126 -4.50 21.62 12.15
N LYS A 127 -4.87 21.64 10.86
CA LYS A 127 -5.47 20.49 10.15
C LYS A 127 -4.63 20.14 8.93
N LEU A 128 -4.61 18.85 8.60
CA LEU A 128 -4.08 18.41 7.31
C LEU A 128 -4.98 18.97 6.19
N PRO A 129 -4.40 19.53 5.12
CA PRO A 129 -5.17 19.96 3.96
C PRO A 129 -6.00 18.79 3.40
N HIS A 130 -7.20 19.08 2.94
CA HIS A 130 -8.01 18.11 2.20
C HIS A 130 -7.35 17.71 0.87
N SER A 131 -6.45 18.56 0.37
CA SER A 131 -5.70 18.45 -0.89
C SER A 131 -4.71 19.59 -1.09
#